data_AF-A0A382SCK9-F1
#
_entry.id   AF-A0A382SCK9-F1
#
_cell.length_a   1.000
_cell.length_b   1.000
_cell.length_c   1.000
_cell.angle_alpha   90.00
_cell.angle_beta   90.00
_cell.angle_gamma   90.00
#
_symmetry.space_group_name_H-M   'P 1'
#
loop_
_entity.id
_entity.type
_entity.pdbx_description
1 polymer ?
#
loop_
_entity_poly.entity_id
_entity_poly.type
_entity_poly.pdbx_seq_one_letter_code
_entity_poly.pdbx_strand_id
1 'polypeptide(L)'
;MHRIATEAGKLDLERKLESIRQSPAEIVFVSSADTELAALARIWGPKFGTRLRLMNASSLQHPDAAEHYADHVLVHAKIAIFRLHGGKAYFPKLLDELLHIKSHGASVRTLVLAGTDEWDPELATYNDYSEPISSTIFDYFREGGLSNYEHAAKAMEGLLENRSGPFPDAECNPTFGWYHPLDQQKPDTPCGRVWITFYRAWQQTGDLDVIDHLASEL
;
A
#
# COMPACT_ATOMS: atom_id res chain seq x y z
N MET A 1 37.27 3.95 -22.73
CA MET A 1 36.02 3.21 -22.51
C MET A 1 34.88 4.11 -22.96
N HIS A 2 34.30 3.89 -24.13
CA HIS A 2 33.22 4.72 -24.67
C HIS A 2 31.91 4.28 -24.01
N ARG A 3 31.44 5.05 -23.04
CA ARG A 3 30.09 4.88 -22.48
C ARG A 3 29.12 5.58 -23.42
N ILE A 4 28.28 4.79 -24.08
CA ILE A 4 27.13 5.28 -24.82
C ILE A 4 26.17 5.84 -23.76
N ALA A 5 25.89 7.13 -23.82
CA ALA A 5 24.83 7.74 -23.03
C ALA A 5 23.49 7.22 -23.58
N THR A 6 22.81 6.37 -22.82
CA THR A 6 21.40 6.08 -23.04
C THR A 6 20.60 7.35 -22.80
N GLU A 7 19.91 7.85 -23.83
CA GLU A 7 18.95 8.95 -23.72
C GLU A 7 17.89 8.60 -22.66
N ALA A 8 17.83 9.37 -21.57
CA ALA A 8 16.77 9.26 -20.59
C ALA A 8 15.45 9.67 -21.24
N GLY A 9 14.45 8.77 -21.25
CA GLY A 9 13.07 9.09 -21.68
C GLY A 9 12.44 8.13 -22.69
N LYS A 10 13.20 7.23 -23.35
CA LYS A 10 12.61 6.26 -24.30
C LYS A 10 12.04 4.99 -23.67
N LEU A 11 12.40 4.66 -22.42
CA LEU A 11 11.93 3.45 -21.74
C LEU A 11 10.46 3.53 -21.30
N ASP A 12 9.92 4.74 -21.10
CA ASP A 12 8.54 4.91 -20.60
C ASP A 12 7.47 4.71 -21.69
N LEU A 13 7.79 4.91 -22.97
CA LEU A 13 6.85 4.71 -24.08
C LEU A 13 6.71 3.24 -24.52
N GLU A 14 7.62 2.36 -24.12
CA GLU A 14 7.55 0.93 -24.45
C GLU A 14 6.72 0.12 -23.43
N ARG A 15 6.23 0.76 -22.37
CA ARG A 15 5.28 0.14 -21.44
C ARG A 15 3.94 -0.02 -22.14
N LYS A 16 3.61 -1.27 -22.45
CA LYS A 16 2.35 -1.66 -23.09
C LYS A 16 1.18 -1.05 -22.33
N LEU A 17 0.34 -0.28 -23.03
CA LEU A 17 -0.92 0.23 -22.50
C LEU A 17 -1.77 -0.97 -22.02
N GLU A 18 -1.92 -1.12 -20.71
CA GLU A 18 -2.84 -2.08 -20.13
C GLU A 18 -4.22 -1.44 -20.07
N SER A 19 -5.24 -2.13 -20.60
CA SER A 19 -6.63 -1.69 -20.43
C SER A 19 -7.02 -1.91 -18.98
N ILE A 20 -6.91 -0.87 -18.15
CA ILE A 20 -7.37 -0.88 -16.77
C ILE A 20 -8.90 -0.85 -16.77
N ARG A 21 -9.52 -1.89 -16.23
CA ARG A 21 -10.98 -2.03 -16.14
C ARG A 21 -11.44 -2.24 -14.70
N GLN A 22 -11.02 -1.35 -13.81
CA GLN A 22 -11.50 -1.36 -12.43
C GLN A 22 -12.73 -0.47 -12.30
N SER A 23 -13.78 -0.97 -11.63
CA SER A 23 -14.95 -0.15 -11.33
C SER A 23 -14.65 0.85 -10.20
N PRO A 24 -15.32 2.01 -10.14
CA PRO A 24 -15.29 2.92 -8.99
C PRO A 24 -15.62 2.28 -7.64
N ALA A 25 -15.13 2.88 -6.55
CA ALA A 25 -15.52 2.58 -5.18
C ALA A 25 -15.24 3.75 -4.22
N GLU A 26 -15.76 3.70 -2.99
CA GLU A 26 -15.58 4.79 -2.01
C GLU A 26 -14.13 4.95 -1.57
N ILE A 27 -13.43 3.84 -1.38
CA ILE A 27 -12.01 3.79 -1.02
C ILE A 27 -11.26 3.13 -2.18
N VAL A 28 -10.27 3.84 -2.69
CA VAL A 28 -9.31 3.31 -3.66
C VAL A 28 -7.94 3.25 -3.00
N PHE A 29 -7.27 2.10 -3.05
CA PHE A 29 -5.91 1.93 -2.57
C PHE A 29 -5.03 1.47 -3.73
N VAL A 30 -3.99 2.24 -4.01
CA VAL A 30 -3.03 1.98 -5.08
C VAL A 30 -1.66 1.75 -4.43
N SER A 31 -1.02 0.62 -4.71
CA SER A 31 0.32 0.34 -4.18
C SER A 31 1.22 -0.30 -5.21
N SER A 32 2.53 -0.05 -5.11
CA SER A 32 3.52 -0.75 -5.93
C SER A 32 3.88 -2.14 -5.38
N ALA A 33 3.42 -2.50 -4.17
CA ALA A 33 3.73 -3.76 -3.51
C ALA A 33 2.54 -4.73 -3.51
N ASP A 34 2.63 -5.81 -4.29
CA ASP A 34 1.57 -6.83 -4.36
C ASP A 34 1.30 -7.50 -3.01
N THR A 35 2.33 -7.66 -2.19
CA THR A 35 2.23 -8.25 -0.85
C THR A 35 1.39 -7.39 0.10
N GLU A 36 1.47 -6.06 -0.04
CA GLU A 36 0.62 -5.11 0.69
C GLU A 36 -0.83 -5.19 0.18
N LEU A 37 -1.03 -5.24 -1.14
CA LEU A 37 -2.37 -5.40 -1.72
C LEU A 37 -3.03 -6.70 -1.28
N ALA A 38 -2.29 -7.81 -1.22
CA ALA A 38 -2.78 -9.09 -0.72
C ALA A 38 -3.19 -9.01 0.76
N ALA A 39 -2.36 -8.37 1.60
CA ALA A 39 -2.68 -8.15 3.01
C ALA A 39 -3.97 -7.33 3.18
N LEU A 40 -4.11 -6.23 2.43
CA LEU A 40 -5.31 -5.39 2.48
C LEU A 40 -6.54 -6.12 1.94
N ALA A 41 -6.42 -6.94 0.90
CA ALA A 41 -7.53 -7.75 0.41
C ALA A 41 -8.10 -8.65 1.52
N ARG A 42 -7.22 -9.24 2.33
CA ARG A 42 -7.61 -10.10 3.46
C ARG A 42 -8.15 -9.32 4.67
N ILE A 43 -7.53 -8.19 5.02
CA ILE A 43 -7.84 -7.45 6.26
C ILE A 43 -8.96 -6.42 6.03
N TRP A 44 -8.88 -5.67 4.95
CA TRP A 44 -9.84 -4.60 4.61
C TRP A 44 -11.02 -5.12 3.80
N GLY A 45 -10.84 -6.19 3.02
CA GLY A 45 -11.89 -6.80 2.20
C GLY A 45 -13.16 -7.13 2.98
N PRO A 46 -13.10 -7.88 4.11
CA PRO A 46 -14.27 -8.18 4.93
C PRO A 46 -14.97 -6.94 5.49
N LYS A 47 -14.23 -5.87 5.77
CA LYS A 47 -14.75 -4.64 6.39
C LYS A 47 -15.46 -3.74 5.39
N PHE A 48 -14.85 -3.52 4.22
CA PHE A 48 -15.36 -2.54 3.24
C PHE A 48 -16.11 -3.20 2.08
N GLY A 49 -15.86 -4.48 1.80
CA GLY A 49 -16.48 -5.22 0.71
C GLY A 49 -16.40 -4.48 -0.63
N THR A 50 -17.55 -4.21 -1.24
CA THR A 50 -17.63 -3.52 -2.54
C THR A 50 -17.21 -2.04 -2.49
N ARG A 51 -17.08 -1.43 -1.31
CA ARG A 51 -16.63 -0.05 -1.10
C ARG A 51 -15.11 0.12 -1.27
N LEU A 52 -14.34 -0.98 -1.38
CA LEU A 52 -12.89 -0.97 -1.55
C LEU A 52 -12.46 -1.42 -2.94
N ARG A 53 -11.47 -0.74 -3.51
CA ARG A 53 -10.74 -1.19 -4.70
C ARG A 53 -9.24 -1.12 -4.45
N LEU A 54 -8.55 -2.17 -4.84
CA LEU A 54 -7.11 -2.34 -4.71
C LEU A 54 -6.51 -2.38 -6.11
N MET A 55 -5.43 -1.62 -6.36
CA MET A 55 -4.80 -1.51 -7.67
C MET A 55 -3.28 -1.54 -7.54
N ASN A 56 -2.61 -2.25 -8.44
CA ASN A 56 -1.17 -2.16 -8.56
C ASN A 56 -0.79 -0.87 -9.29
N ALA A 57 0.11 -0.08 -8.69
CA ALA A 57 0.58 1.18 -9.24
C ALA A 57 1.26 1.03 -10.61
N SER A 58 1.89 -0.12 -10.91
CA SER A 58 2.61 -0.35 -12.16
C SER A 58 1.74 -0.14 -13.40
N SER A 59 0.46 -0.52 -13.33
CA SER A 59 -0.48 -0.33 -14.43
C SER A 59 -0.76 1.16 -14.71
N LEU A 60 -0.53 2.04 -13.74
CA LEU A 60 -0.74 3.50 -13.84
C LEU A 60 0.51 4.28 -14.25
N GLN A 61 1.59 3.59 -14.67
CA GLN A 61 2.80 4.25 -15.16
C GLN A 61 2.60 4.87 -16.54
N HIS A 62 1.77 4.25 -17.37
CA HIS A 62 1.49 4.78 -18.70
C HIS A 62 0.57 6.01 -18.59
N PRO A 63 0.91 7.15 -19.23
CA PRO A 63 0.13 8.38 -19.12
C PRO A 63 -1.37 8.22 -19.41
N ASP A 64 -1.71 7.54 -20.51
CA ASP A 64 -3.12 7.31 -20.89
C ASP A 64 -3.87 6.44 -19.86
N ALA A 65 -3.17 5.50 -19.21
CA ALA A 65 -3.77 4.64 -18.19
C ALA A 65 -4.04 5.43 -16.91
N ALA A 66 -3.11 6.31 -16.53
CA ALA A 66 -3.28 7.21 -15.39
C ALA A 66 -4.44 8.20 -15.61
N GLU A 67 -4.51 8.81 -16.80
CA GLU A 67 -5.59 9.72 -17.19
C GLU A 67 -6.95 9.01 -17.19
N HIS A 68 -7.04 7.85 -17.86
CA HIS A 68 -8.28 7.08 -17.86
C HIS A 68 -8.73 6.70 -16.45
N TYR A 69 -7.80 6.25 -15.60
CA TYR A 69 -8.10 5.85 -14.24
C TYR A 69 -8.54 7.04 -13.37
N ALA A 70 -7.94 8.21 -13.57
CA ALA A 70 -8.35 9.42 -12.87
C ALA A 70 -9.79 9.81 -13.20
N ASP A 71 -10.10 9.88 -14.50
CA ASP A 71 -11.40 10.32 -15.03
C ASP A 71 -12.54 9.33 -14.77
N HIS A 72 -12.25 8.04 -14.63
CA HIS A 72 -13.29 7.01 -14.56
C HIS A 72 -13.36 6.30 -13.22
N VAL A 73 -12.32 6.39 -12.37
CA VAL A 73 -12.26 5.69 -11.08
C VAL A 73 -12.03 6.68 -9.94
N LEU A 74 -10.95 7.47 -9.99
CA LEU A 74 -10.57 8.33 -8.87
C LEU A 74 -11.54 9.49 -8.65
N VAL A 75 -12.11 10.06 -9.70
CA VAL A 75 -13.11 11.13 -9.61
C VAL A 75 -14.32 10.76 -8.76
N HIS A 76 -14.63 9.46 -8.66
CA HIS A 76 -15.76 8.93 -7.91
C HIS A 76 -15.41 8.45 -6.50
N ALA A 77 -14.12 8.38 -6.17
CA ALA A 77 -13.67 7.96 -4.85
C ALA A 77 -13.92 9.05 -3.81
N LYS A 78 -14.18 8.64 -2.56
CA LYS A 78 -14.22 9.56 -1.41
C LYS A 78 -12.84 9.70 -0.78
N ILE A 79 -12.08 8.60 -0.75
CA ILE A 79 -10.69 8.55 -0.29
C ILE A 79 -9.88 7.73 -1.29
N ALA A 80 -8.73 8.26 -1.71
CA ALA A 80 -7.76 7.53 -2.51
C ALA A 80 -6.39 7.54 -1.82
N ILE A 81 -5.86 6.35 -1.52
CA ILE A 81 -4.55 6.18 -0.90
C ILE A 81 -3.58 5.63 -1.95
N PHE A 82 -2.38 6.20 -2.01
CA PHE A 82 -1.31 5.83 -2.91
C PHE A 82 -0.06 5.51 -2.11
N ARG A 83 0.48 4.29 -2.22
CA ARG A 83 1.80 3.91 -1.72
C ARG A 83 2.74 3.67 -2.88
N LEU A 84 3.54 4.68 -3.20
CA LEU A 84 4.31 4.74 -4.44
C LEU A 84 5.81 4.55 -4.18
N HIS A 85 6.39 3.51 -4.77
CA HIS A 85 7.85 3.35 -4.82
C HIS A 85 8.42 4.22 -5.96
N GLY A 86 9.51 4.94 -5.71
CA GLY A 86 10.13 5.85 -6.68
C GLY A 86 9.53 7.27 -6.73
N GLY A 87 8.50 7.53 -5.93
CA GLY A 87 7.93 8.86 -5.72
C GLY A 87 7.40 9.52 -7.00
N LYS A 88 7.39 10.85 -7.00
CA LYS A 88 6.81 11.66 -8.09
C LYS A 88 7.47 11.42 -9.44
N ALA A 89 8.79 11.27 -9.46
CA ALA A 89 9.54 11.05 -10.70
C ALA A 89 9.09 9.81 -11.46
N TYR A 90 8.56 8.81 -10.75
CA TYR A 90 8.12 7.55 -11.34
C TYR A 90 6.63 7.51 -11.73
N PHE A 91 5.80 8.36 -11.09
CA PHE A 91 4.37 8.48 -11.38
C PHE A 91 3.93 9.94 -11.66
N PRO A 92 4.62 10.69 -12.53
CA PRO A 92 4.38 12.12 -12.68
C PRO A 92 2.96 12.41 -13.19
N LYS A 93 2.53 11.72 -14.25
CA LYS A 93 1.21 11.93 -14.84
C LYS A 93 0.07 11.55 -13.88
N LEU A 94 0.20 10.46 -13.11
CA LEU A 94 -0.81 10.10 -12.11
C LEU A 94 -1.02 11.21 -11.09
N LEU A 95 0.07 11.79 -10.58
CA LEU A 95 0.01 12.86 -9.59
C LEU A 95 -0.51 14.18 -10.18
N ASP A 96 -0.15 14.49 -11.42
CA ASP A 96 -0.72 15.64 -12.15
C ASP A 96 -2.23 15.45 -12.34
N GLU A 97 -2.67 14.24 -12.69
CA GLU A 97 -4.10 13.94 -12.86
C GLU A 97 -4.89 14.02 -11.55
N LEU A 98 -4.29 13.71 -10.39
CA LEU A 98 -4.93 13.95 -9.09
C LEU A 98 -5.26 15.42 -8.88
N LEU A 99 -4.35 16.32 -9.23
CA LEU A 99 -4.58 17.76 -9.13
C LEU A 99 -5.60 18.22 -10.18
N HIS A 100 -5.50 17.68 -11.40
CA HIS A 100 -6.38 17.97 -12.50
C HIS A 100 -7.86 17.66 -12.17
N ILE A 101 -8.18 16.43 -11.76
CA ILE A 101 -9.57 16.06 -11.43
C ILE A 101 -10.14 16.90 -10.28
N LYS A 102 -9.30 17.25 -9.28
CA LYS A 102 -9.71 18.10 -8.15
C LYS A 102 -10.00 19.53 -8.61
N SER A 103 -9.17 20.10 -9.48
CA SER A 103 -9.42 21.42 -10.07
C SER A 103 -10.73 21.46 -10.88
N HIS A 104 -11.21 20.31 -11.35
CA HIS A 104 -12.48 20.14 -12.06
C HIS A 104 -13.65 19.72 -11.15
N GLY A 105 -13.48 19.83 -9.83
CA GLY A 105 -14.55 19.66 -8.85
C GLY A 105 -14.68 18.25 -8.27
N ALA A 106 -13.72 17.35 -8.51
CA ALA A 106 -13.69 16.07 -7.81
C ALA A 106 -13.52 16.29 -6.29
N SER A 107 -14.34 15.61 -5.49
CA SER A 107 -14.30 15.70 -4.01
C SER A 107 -13.43 14.63 -3.36
N VAL A 108 -12.66 13.87 -4.15
CA VAL A 108 -11.78 12.82 -3.64
C VAL A 108 -10.71 13.41 -2.73
N ARG A 109 -10.54 12.82 -1.55
CA ARG A 109 -9.45 13.16 -0.64
C ARG A 109 -8.30 12.18 -0.81
N THR A 110 -7.08 12.67 -0.93
CA THR A 110 -5.91 11.87 -1.26
C THR A 110 -4.93 11.75 -0.10
N LEU A 111 -4.32 10.57 0.00
CA LEU A 111 -3.16 10.26 0.81
C LEU A 111 -2.10 9.64 -0.09
N VAL A 112 -1.13 10.43 -0.53
CA VAL A 112 0.03 10.01 -1.30
C VAL A 112 1.21 9.84 -0.34
N LEU A 113 1.56 8.58 -0.12
CA LEU A 113 2.56 8.13 0.83
C LEU A 113 3.73 7.51 0.08
N ALA A 114 4.95 7.73 0.58
CA ALA A 114 6.12 7.04 0.08
C ALA A 114 5.94 5.52 0.22
N GLY A 115 6.45 4.73 -0.71
CA GLY A 115 6.52 3.27 -0.59
C GLY A 115 7.69 2.78 0.28
N THR A 116 8.65 3.65 0.58
CA THR A 116 9.82 3.39 1.42
C THR A 116 9.54 3.65 2.91
N ASP A 117 10.55 3.40 3.75
CA ASP A 117 10.47 3.63 5.19
C ASP A 117 10.62 5.12 5.58
N GLU A 118 11.01 5.96 4.62
CA GLU A 118 11.23 7.38 4.84
C GLU A 118 10.03 8.21 4.40
N TRP A 119 9.70 9.21 5.21
CA TRP A 119 8.70 10.21 4.84
C TRP A 119 9.19 11.02 3.64
N ASP A 120 8.31 11.23 2.65
CA ASP A 120 8.60 12.02 1.45
C ASP A 120 7.79 13.34 1.49
N PRO A 121 8.44 14.48 1.79
CA PRO A 121 7.78 15.77 1.82
C PRO A 121 7.21 16.21 0.46
N GLU A 122 7.77 15.74 -0.66
CA GLU A 122 7.26 16.08 -1.99
C GLU A 122 5.93 15.37 -2.24
N LEU A 123 5.84 14.08 -1.93
CA LEU A 123 4.58 13.34 -2.01
C LEU A 123 3.53 13.90 -1.03
N ALA A 124 3.96 14.33 0.15
CA ALA A 124 3.07 14.92 1.15
C ALA A 124 2.32 16.17 0.66
N THR A 125 2.86 16.89 -0.35
CA THR A 125 2.17 18.05 -0.96
C THR A 125 0.87 17.67 -1.68
N TYR A 126 0.69 16.39 -2.00
CA TYR A 126 -0.52 15.85 -2.63
C TYR A 126 -1.54 15.33 -1.60
N ASN A 127 -1.30 15.46 -0.30
CA ASN A 127 -2.23 15.03 0.74
C ASN A 127 -3.29 16.09 1.01
N ASP A 128 -4.56 15.68 1.15
CA ASP A 128 -5.65 16.58 1.58
C ASP A 128 -5.88 16.56 3.09
N TYR A 129 -5.10 15.78 3.83
CA TYR A 129 -5.19 15.67 5.27
C TYR A 129 -4.03 16.40 5.94
N SER A 130 -4.24 16.80 7.20
CA SER A 130 -3.19 17.41 7.99
C SER A 130 -1.99 16.47 8.14
N GLU A 131 -0.81 17.04 8.34
CA GLU A 131 0.42 16.28 8.53
C GLU A 131 0.33 15.25 9.67
N PRO A 132 -0.26 15.54 10.84
CA PRO A 132 -0.43 14.53 11.90
C PRO A 132 -1.22 13.31 11.44
N ILE A 133 -2.33 13.51 10.70
CA ILE A 133 -3.14 12.40 10.19
C ILE A 133 -2.36 11.61 9.15
N SER A 134 -1.73 12.30 8.21
CA SER A 134 -0.99 11.66 7.11
C SER A 134 0.22 10.89 7.63
N SER A 135 0.92 11.42 8.63
CA SER A 135 2.07 10.79 9.29
C SER A 135 1.66 9.55 10.07
N THR A 136 0.59 9.61 10.88
CA THR A 136 0.08 8.42 11.59
C THR A 136 -0.32 7.31 10.62
N ILE A 137 -1.00 7.67 9.52
CA ILE A 137 -1.39 6.69 8.50
C ILE A 137 -0.16 6.11 7.79
N PHE A 138 0.83 6.95 7.48
CA PHE A 138 2.12 6.50 6.94
C PHE A 138 2.79 5.49 7.88
N ASP A 139 2.83 5.77 9.17
CA ASP A 139 3.44 4.88 10.17
C ASP A 139 2.74 3.52 10.22
N TYR A 140 1.40 3.46 10.10
CA TYR A 140 0.70 2.18 10.01
C TYR A 140 1.18 1.31 8.84
N PHE A 141 1.37 1.91 7.67
CA PHE A 141 1.82 1.18 6.49
C PHE A 141 3.34 0.93 6.49
N ARG A 142 4.14 1.80 7.10
CA ARG A 142 5.60 1.59 7.28
C ARG A 142 5.87 0.43 8.22
N GLU A 143 5.25 0.45 9.40
CA GLU A 143 5.42 -0.62 10.38
C GLU A 143 4.80 -1.93 9.88
N GLY A 144 3.68 -1.83 9.16
CA GLY A 144 2.92 -2.97 8.65
C GLY A 144 2.36 -3.82 9.78
N GLY A 145 1.96 -5.05 9.48
CA GLY A 145 1.39 -5.97 10.47
C GLY A 145 -0.12 -5.81 10.63
N LEU A 146 -0.75 -6.89 11.13
CA LEU A 146 -2.21 -7.00 11.22
C LEU A 146 -2.83 -5.84 12.00
N SER A 147 -2.33 -5.53 13.20
CA SER A 147 -2.87 -4.47 14.06
C SER A 147 -2.82 -3.10 13.37
N ASN A 148 -1.70 -2.75 12.75
CA ASN A 148 -1.56 -1.47 12.04
C ASN A 148 -2.47 -1.37 10.81
N TYR A 149 -2.62 -2.46 10.04
CA TYR A 149 -3.58 -2.47 8.94
C TYR A 149 -5.03 -2.35 9.43
N GLU A 150 -5.38 -2.93 10.57
CA GLU A 150 -6.68 -2.74 11.20
C GLU A 150 -6.89 -1.30 11.71
N HIS A 151 -5.85 -0.69 12.29
CA HIS A 151 -5.87 0.72 12.69
C HIS A 151 -6.06 1.63 11.49
N ALA A 152 -5.34 1.39 10.39
CA ALA A 152 -5.52 2.12 9.14
C ALA A 152 -6.94 1.96 8.59
N ALA A 153 -7.52 0.75 8.64
CA ALA A 153 -8.92 0.53 8.24
C ALA A 153 -9.92 1.28 9.14
N LYS A 154 -9.68 1.36 10.45
CA LYS A 154 -10.51 2.15 11.38
C LYS A 154 -10.37 3.65 11.10
N ALA A 155 -9.16 4.11 10.80
CA ALA A 155 -8.91 5.48 10.40
C ALA A 155 -9.66 5.84 9.11
N MET A 156 -9.61 4.99 8.08
CA MET A 156 -10.33 5.23 6.82
C MET A 156 -11.84 5.37 7.01
N GLU A 157 -12.47 4.49 7.81
CA GLU A 157 -13.91 4.63 8.14
C GLU A 157 -14.17 5.94 8.90
N GLY A 158 -13.32 6.28 9.88
CA GLY A 158 -13.37 7.57 10.58
C GLY A 158 -13.32 8.77 9.64
N LEU A 159 -12.37 8.79 8.70
CA LEU A 159 -12.21 9.87 7.74
C LEU A 159 -13.39 9.95 6.77
N LEU A 160 -13.98 8.81 6.35
CA LEU A 160 -15.21 8.79 5.56
C LEU A 160 -16.38 9.45 6.30
N GLU A 161 -16.42 9.30 7.62
CA GLU A 161 -17.39 9.94 8.52
C GLU A 161 -16.96 11.35 8.97
N ASN A 162 -15.91 11.92 8.34
CA ASN A 162 -15.34 13.23 8.66
C ASN A 162 -14.81 13.38 10.10
N ARG A 163 -14.40 12.27 10.74
CA ARG A 163 -13.64 12.29 11.99
C ARG A 163 -12.14 12.38 11.70
N SER A 164 -11.46 13.32 12.35
CA SER A 164 -10.04 13.63 12.15
C SER A 164 -9.11 13.14 13.27
N GLY A 165 -9.59 12.23 14.12
CA GLY A 165 -8.80 11.58 15.18
C GLY A 165 -9.19 11.97 16.61
N PRO A 166 -8.33 11.68 17.61
CA PRO A 166 -7.01 11.04 17.44
C PRO A 166 -7.14 9.57 17.00
N PHE A 167 -6.22 9.14 16.15
CA PHE A 167 -6.03 7.72 15.82
C PHE A 167 -4.95 7.12 16.74
N PRO A 168 -4.98 5.83 17.05
CA PRO A 168 -3.95 5.17 17.86
C PRO A 168 -2.56 5.31 17.22
N ASP A 169 -1.49 5.33 18.02
CA ASP A 169 -0.14 5.26 17.46
C ASP A 169 0.11 3.91 16.78
N ALA A 170 1.01 3.89 15.79
CA ALA A 170 1.41 2.65 15.13
C ALA A 170 2.17 1.73 16.09
N GLU A 171 1.88 0.44 16.02
CA GLU A 171 2.64 -0.58 16.74
C GLU A 171 3.98 -0.79 16.03
N CYS A 172 5.08 -0.61 16.78
CA CYS A 172 6.43 -0.84 16.27
C CYS A 172 6.66 -2.34 16.10
N ASN A 173 6.84 -2.77 14.85
CA ASN A 173 7.18 -4.16 14.56
C ASN A 173 8.69 -4.35 14.58
N PRO A 174 9.25 -5.31 15.34
CA PRO A 174 10.68 -5.57 15.37
C PRO A 174 11.27 -5.75 13.96
N THR A 175 12.45 -5.17 13.71
CA THR A 175 13.16 -5.30 12.41
C THR A 175 13.71 -6.70 12.17
N PHE A 176 13.96 -7.44 13.24
CA PHE A 176 14.23 -8.86 13.27
C PHE A 176 13.73 -9.41 14.61
N GLY A 177 13.46 -10.71 14.66
CA GLY A 177 12.99 -11.32 15.90
C GLY A 177 12.65 -12.79 15.74
N TRP A 178 12.08 -13.33 16.81
CA TRP A 178 11.59 -14.69 16.84
C TRP A 178 10.09 -14.68 16.54
N TYR A 179 9.70 -15.47 15.56
CA TYR A 179 8.32 -15.81 15.33
C TYR A 179 8.01 -17.13 16.03
N HIS A 180 6.91 -17.16 16.77
CA HIS A 180 6.42 -18.36 17.45
C HIS A 180 5.05 -18.72 16.84
N PRO A 181 4.97 -19.84 16.09
CA PRO A 181 3.68 -20.33 15.59
C PRO A 181 2.71 -20.57 16.75
N LEU A 182 1.44 -20.21 16.56
CA LEU A 182 0.42 -20.31 17.61
C LEU A 182 0.20 -21.76 18.11
N ASP A 183 0.38 -22.74 17.21
CA ASP A 183 0.04 -24.14 17.45
C ASP A 183 1.28 -25.07 17.50
N GLN A 184 2.44 -24.56 17.89
CA GLN A 184 3.65 -25.38 17.97
C GLN A 184 3.58 -26.38 19.13
N GLN A 185 3.14 -27.61 18.85
CA GLN A 185 3.23 -28.72 19.81
C GLN A 185 4.69 -29.11 20.00
N LYS A 186 5.20 -28.99 21.23
CA LYS A 186 6.54 -29.48 21.53
C LYS A 186 6.53 -31.01 21.46
N PRO A 187 7.46 -31.62 20.70
CA PRO A 187 7.58 -33.07 20.69
C PRO A 187 7.96 -33.60 22.08
N ASP A 188 7.39 -34.75 22.45
CA ASP A 188 7.65 -35.42 23.75
C ASP A 188 9.13 -35.79 23.93
N THR A 189 9.87 -36.00 22.85
CA THR A 189 11.31 -36.25 22.89
C THR A 189 12.01 -35.48 21.75
N PRO A 190 12.77 -34.41 22.05
CA PRO A 190 13.43 -33.63 21.02
C PRO A 190 14.58 -34.43 20.38
N CYS A 191 14.46 -34.75 19.09
CA CYS A 191 15.49 -35.47 18.33
C CYS A 191 16.44 -34.55 17.54
N GLY A 192 16.20 -33.24 17.54
CA GLY A 192 16.99 -32.24 16.84
C GLY A 192 16.41 -30.83 16.99
N ARG A 193 17.13 -29.81 16.49
CA ARG A 193 16.62 -28.44 16.38
C ARG A 193 16.88 -27.93 14.97
N VAL A 194 15.82 -27.45 14.33
CA VAL A 194 15.88 -26.79 13.02
C VAL A 194 15.50 -25.31 13.20
N TRP A 195 16.21 -24.43 12.52
CA TRP A 195 15.89 -23.00 12.47
C TRP A 195 15.35 -22.65 11.09
N ILE A 196 14.15 -22.08 11.03
CA ILE A 196 13.56 -21.55 9.80
C ILE A 196 13.83 -20.04 9.77
N THR A 197 14.48 -19.57 8.71
CA THR A 197 14.69 -18.14 8.46
C THR A 197 13.83 -17.70 7.29
N PHE A 198 13.16 -16.55 7.45
CA PHE A 198 12.31 -15.97 6.41
C PHE A 198 12.30 -14.44 6.55
N TYR A 199 11.84 -13.75 5.51
CA TYR A 199 11.82 -12.29 5.49
C TYR A 199 10.73 -11.72 6.41
N ARG A 200 11.07 -10.65 7.14
CA ARG A 200 10.12 -9.85 7.95
C ARG A 200 8.88 -9.43 7.16
N ALA A 201 9.02 -9.18 5.86
CA ALA A 201 7.93 -8.78 4.98
C ALA A 201 6.73 -9.73 5.06
N TRP A 202 6.93 -11.03 5.24
CA TRP A 202 5.86 -12.01 5.37
C TRP A 202 5.10 -11.88 6.68
N GLN A 203 5.81 -11.56 7.77
CA GLN A 203 5.18 -11.26 9.06
C GLN A 203 4.38 -9.95 8.99
N GLN A 204 4.90 -8.92 8.31
CA GLN A 204 4.20 -7.65 8.13
C GLN A 204 2.91 -7.81 7.33
N THR A 205 2.89 -8.70 6.34
CA THR A 205 1.68 -8.95 5.54
C THR A 205 0.78 -10.02 6.16
N GLY A 206 1.29 -10.72 7.17
CA GLY A 206 0.66 -11.87 7.83
C GLY A 206 0.56 -13.10 6.93
N ASP A 207 1.39 -13.19 5.88
CA ASP A 207 1.44 -14.33 4.96
C ASP A 207 2.41 -15.39 5.51
N LEU A 208 1.99 -16.04 6.60
CA LEU A 208 2.82 -16.96 7.37
C LEU A 208 2.38 -18.41 7.26
N ASP A 209 1.31 -18.72 6.51
CA ASP A 209 0.75 -20.08 6.40
C ASP A 209 1.81 -21.10 5.98
N VAL A 210 2.70 -20.76 5.06
CA VAL A 210 3.80 -21.63 4.61
C VAL A 210 4.80 -21.87 5.73
N ILE A 211 5.11 -20.85 6.54
CA ILE A 211 6.03 -20.95 7.68
C ILE A 211 5.41 -21.79 8.79
N ASP A 212 4.12 -21.59 9.06
CA ASP A 212 3.37 -22.33 10.07
C ASP A 212 3.28 -23.82 9.71
N HIS A 213 2.95 -24.14 8.46
CA HIS A 213 2.91 -25.53 7.98
C HIS A 213 4.30 -26.17 7.99
N LEU A 214 5.34 -25.46 7.56
CA LEU A 214 6.70 -26.01 7.62
C LEU A 214 7.15 -26.25 9.06
N ALA A 215 6.77 -25.37 9.99
CA ALA A 215 7.09 -25.51 11.40
C ALA A 215 6.32 -26.66 12.08
N SER A 216 5.13 -27.03 11.61
CA SER A 216 4.37 -28.17 12.15
C SER A 216 4.88 -29.54 11.69
N GLU A 217 5.64 -29.59 10.60
CA GLU A 217 6.19 -30.85 10.03
C GLU A 217 7.59 -31.21 10.58
N LEU A 218 8.18 -30.36 11.43
CA LEU A 218 9.53 -30.50 12.01
C LEU A 218 9.48 -30.85 13.50
#